data_AF-A0A1Y3A3R8-F1
#
_entry.id   AF-A0A1Y3A3R8-F1
#
_cell.length_a   1.000
_cell.length_b   1.000
_cell.length_c   1.000
_cell.angle_alpha   90.00
_cell.angle_beta   90.00
_cell.angle_gamma   90.00
#
_symmetry.space_group_name_H-M   'P 1'
#
loop_
_entity.id
_entity.type
_entity.pdbx_description
1 polymer ?
#
loop_
_entity_poly.entity_id
_entity_poly.type
_entity_poly.pdbx_seq_one_letter_code
_entity_poly.pdbx_strand_id
1 'polypeptide(L)' 'MYAERLILETDEHGFFKQKTSLPPNSKVEVIFLVLGKSLPIKRKPAQHIAGKAVSSVDWVQPIIPEENWQDLL' A
#
# COMPACT_ATOMS: atom_id res chain seq x y z
N MET A 1 -32.22 0.08 7.17
CA MET A 1 -31.15 -0.69 6.50
C MET A 1 -30.39 -1.41 7.60
N TYR A 2 -30.43 -2.74 7.65
CA TYR A 2 -29.67 -3.53 8.63
C TYR A 2 -28.31 -3.86 8.01
N ALA A 3 -27.23 -3.41 8.64
CA ALA A 3 -25.88 -3.77 8.24
C ALA A 3 -25.31 -4.69 9.32
N GLU A 4 -25.12 -5.97 8.98
CA GLU A 4 -24.46 -6.93 9.85
C GLU A 4 -22.97 -7.01 9.49
N ARG A 5 -22.11 -7.02 10.50
CA ARG A 5 -20.66 -7.12 10.32
C ARG A 5 -20.27 -8.59 10.19
N LEU A 6 -19.72 -8.94 9.04
CA LEU A 6 -19.15 -10.26 8.79
C LEU A 6 -17.63 -10.21 8.87
N ILE A 7 -17.02 -11.06 9.71
CA ILE A 7 -15.57 -11.22 9.78
C ILE A 7 -15.21 -12.58 9.17
N LEU A 8 -14.46 -12.54 8.07
CA LEU A 8 -13.94 -13.72 7.40
C LEU A 8 -12.48 -13.91 7.80
N GLU A 9 -12.16 -15.02 8.44
CA GLU A 9 -10.80 -15.39 8.82
C GLU A 9 -10.33 -16.60 8.01
N THR A 10 -9.07 -16.61 7.60
CA THR A 10 -8.41 -17.76 6.98
C THR A 10 -7.55 -18.53 7.97
N ASP A 11 -7.44 -19.84 7.81
CA ASP A 11 -6.50 -20.68 8.53
C ASP A 11 -5.06 -20.54 7.97
N GLU A 12 -4.14 -21.34 8.52
CA GLU A 12 -2.73 -21.37 8.11
C GLU A 12 -2.50 -21.85 6.67
N HIS A 13 -3.51 -22.49 6.06
CA HIS A 13 -3.50 -22.94 4.68
C HIS A 13 -4.28 -22.00 3.74
N GLY A 14 -4.88 -20.93 4.27
CA GLY A 14 -5.62 -19.94 3.51
C GLY A 14 -7.10 -20.27 3.30
N PHE A 15 -7.65 -21.30 3.96
CA PHE A 15 -9.07 -21.62 3.88
C PHE A 15 -9.88 -20.82 4.89
N PHE A 16 -11.09 -20.39 4.53
CA PHE A 16 -11.97 -19.73 5.49
C PHE A 16 -12.31 -20.65 6.65
N LYS A 17 -12.01 -20.22 7.88
CA LYS A 17 -12.21 -21.00 9.10
C LYS A 17 -13.69 -21.30 9.38
N GLN A 18 -14.58 -20.44 8.92
CA GLN A 18 -15.99 -20.48 9.27
C GLN A 18 -16.88 -20.25 8.05
N LYS A 19 -17.88 -21.12 7.90
CA LYS A 19 -19.00 -20.90 7.00
C LYS A 19 -20.00 -19.98 7.69
N THR A 20 -20.22 -18.82 7.10
CA THR A 20 -21.20 -17.87 7.60
C THR A 20 -22.56 -18.15 6.97
N SER A 21 -23.59 -18.22 7.81
CA SER A 21 -24.97 -18.37 7.36
C SER A 21 -25.52 -17.00 6.99
N LEU A 22 -26.17 -16.90 5.84
CA LEU A 22 -26.81 -15.67 5.37
C LEU A 22 -28.33 -15.78 5.55
N PRO A 23 -29.05 -14.65 5.74
CA PRO A 23 -30.51 -14.67 5.78
C PRO A 23 -31.11 -15.22 4.48
N PRO A 24 -32.31 -15.81 4.52
CA PRO A 24 -33.01 -16.29 3.32
C PRO A 24 -33.14 -15.20 2.25
N ASN A 25 -33.03 -15.58 0.98
CA ASN A 25 -33.14 -14.68 -0.18
C ASN A 25 -32.09 -13.55 -0.22
N SER A 26 -30.95 -13.68 0.48
CA SER A 26 -29.86 -12.72 0.43
C SER A 26 -28.94 -12.98 -0.77
N LYS A 27 -28.54 -11.92 -1.47
CA LYS A 27 -27.48 -11.96 -2.50
C LYS A 27 -26.27 -11.21 -1.98
N VAL A 28 -25.13 -11.90 -1.91
CA VAL A 28 -23.85 -11.32 -1.45
C VAL A 28 -22.82 -11.54 -2.55
N GLU A 29 -22.10 -10.48 -2.90
CA GLU A 29 -20.98 -10.51 -3.84
C GLU A 29 -19.73 -10.02 -3.12
N VAL A 30 -18.64 -10.77 -3.23
CA VAL A 30 -17.36 -10.45 -2.61
C VAL A 30 -16.26 -10.58 -3.64
N ILE A 31 -15.42 -9.56 -3.76
CA ILE A 31 -14.28 -9.53 -4.66
C ILE A 31 -13.01 -9.41 -3.80
N PHE A 32 -12.14 -10.41 -3.89
CA PHE A 32 -10.86 -10.41 -3.18
C PHE A 32 -9.72 -10.03 -4.12
N LEU A 33 -8.95 -9.01 -3.77
CA LEU A 33 -7.66 -8.72 -4.40
C LEU A 33 -6.55 -9.37 -3.56
N VAL A 34 -6.11 -10.55 -3.97
CA VAL A 34 -5.00 -11.24 -3.30
C VAL A 34 -3.69 -10.75 -3.91
N LEU A 35 -3.01 -9.84 -3.20
CA LEU A 35 -1.64 -9.47 -3.54
C LEU A 35 -0.74 -10.63 -3.12
N GLY A 36 -0.24 -11.39 -4.09
CA GLY A 36 0.76 -12.42 -3.80
C GLY A 36 1.96 -11.81 -3.06
N LYS A 37 2.71 -12.64 -2.33
CA LYS A 37 4.06 -12.27 -1.90
C LYS A 37 4.92 -12.14 -3.16
N SER A 38 4.83 -11.02 -3.88
CA SER A 38 5.93 -10.66 -4.74
C SER A 38 7.11 -10.52 -3.80
N LEU A 39 8.12 -11.38 -3.94
CA LEU A 39 9.45 -11.05 -3.46
C LEU A 39 9.67 -9.58 -3.84
N PRO A 40 10.11 -8.70 -2.94
CA PRO A 40 10.35 -7.32 -3.31
C PRO A 40 11.36 -7.34 -4.44
N ILE A 41 10.88 -7.28 -5.69
CA ILE A 41 11.71 -7.09 -6.86
C ILE A 41 12.18 -5.67 -6.68
N LYS A 42 13.34 -5.52 -6.03
CA LYS A 42 14.04 -4.25 -5.94
C LYS A 42 14.13 -3.77 -7.38
N ARG A 43 13.38 -2.72 -7.71
CA ARG A 43 13.45 -2.06 -9.01
C ARG A 43 14.90 -1.59 -9.15
N LYS A 44 15.69 -2.33 -9.92
CA LYS A 44 17.02 -1.89 -10.28
C LYS A 44 16.87 -0.96 -11.48
N PRO A 45 17.52 0.21 -11.49
CA PRO A 45 17.58 1.01 -12.70
C PRO A 45 18.13 0.16 -13.84
N ALA A 46 17.69 0.42 -15.07
CA ALA A 46 18.22 -0.26 -16.24
C ALA A 46 19.76 -0.17 -16.25
N GLN A 47 20.45 -1.21 -16.71
CA GLN A 47 21.93 -1.30 -16.63
C GLN A 47 22.63 -0.07 -17.23
N HIS A 48 22.03 0.59 -18.22
CA HIS A 48 22.58 1.79 -18.86
C HIS A 48 22.44 3.08 -18.02
N ILE A 49 21.65 3.07 -16.94
CA ILE A 49 21.38 4.17 -16.00
C ILE A 49 22.04 3.91 -14.64
N ALA A 50 22.13 2.65 -14.23
CA ALA A 50 22.77 2.24 -12.97
C ALA A 50 24.22 2.78 -12.90
N GLY A 51 24.48 3.66 -11.93
CA GLY A 51 25.81 4.25 -11.72
C GLY A 51 26.14 5.50 -12.55
N LYS A 52 25.23 5.98 -13.43
CA LYS A 52 25.43 7.24 -14.18
C LYS A 52 24.84 8.48 -13.51
N ALA A 53 24.16 8.32 -12.38
CA ALA A 53 23.70 9.44 -11.57
C ALA A 53 24.91 10.01 -10.80
N VAL A 54 25.67 10.88 -11.46
CA VAL A 54 26.53 11.84 -10.76
C VAL A 54 25.59 12.87 -10.15
N SER A 55 25.37 12.82 -8.85
CA SER A 55 24.69 13.89 -8.11
C SER A 55 25.63 15.09 -8.02
N SER A 56 25.74 15.86 -9.10
CA SER A 56 26.46 17.14 -9.11
C SER A 56 25.58 18.33 -8.73
N VAL A 57 24.41 18.11 -8.15
CA VAL A 57 23.53 19.20 -7.73
C VAL A 57 22.90 18.84 -6.40
N ASP A 58 23.25 19.65 -5.42
CA ASP A 58 22.70 19.71 -4.08
C ASP A 58 21.26 20.27 -4.18
N TRP A 59 20.26 19.38 -4.34
CA TRP A 59 18.87 19.77 -4.59
C TRP A 59 18.10 20.21 -3.34
N VAL A 60 18.77 20.45 -2.22
CA VAL A 60 18.10 20.91 -0.99
C VAL A 60 18.84 22.11 -0.41
N GLN A 61 18.83 23.22 -1.15
CA GLN A 61 18.98 24.51 -0.50
C GLN A 61 17.59 25.09 -0.26
N PRO A 62 17.23 25.40 1.00
CA PRO A 62 15.96 26.04 1.28
C PRO A 62 15.92 27.39 0.54
N ILE A 63 14.81 27.66 -0.14
CA ILE A 63 14.57 28.92 -0.87
C ILE A 63 14.62 30.12 0.10
N ILE A 64 14.45 29.87 1.40
CA ILE A 64 14.40 30.86 2.46
C ILE A 64 15.54 30.56 3.46
N PRO A 65 16.45 31.51 3.72
CA PRO A 65 17.46 31.41 4.77
C PRO A 65 16.83 31.09 6.13
N GLU A 66 17.55 30.35 6.97
CA GLU A 66 17.07 29.91 8.30
C GLU A 66 16.60 31.08 9.18
N GLU A 67 17.20 32.27 9.01
CA GLU A 67 16.83 33.49 9.74
C GLU A 67 15.40 33.97 9.45
N ASN A 68 14.84 33.61 8.29
CA ASN A 68 13.56 34.12 7.79
C ASN A 68 12.41 33.10 7.98
N TRP A 69 12.64 31.99 8.69
CA TRP A 69 11.60 30.98 8.94
C TRP A 69 10.45 31.48 9.82
N GLN A 70 10.67 32.58 10.53
CA GLN A 70 9.67 33.21 11.41
C GLN A 70 8.54 33.90 10.61
N ASP A 71 8.73 34.16 9.32
CA ASP A 71 7.73 34.81 8.45
C ASP A 71 6.69 33.83 7.87
N LEU A 72 6.83 32.53 8.13
CA LEU A 72 5.94 31.46 7.65
C LEU A 72 4.97 30.91 8.72
N LEU A 73 4.98 31.48 9.94
CA LEU A 73 4.07 31.16 11.05
C LEU A 73 3.04 32.27 11.25
#